data_AF-A0A7X8ZSB0-F1
#
_entry.id   AF-A0A7X8ZSB0-F1
#
_cell.length_a   1.000
_cell.length_b   1.000
_cell.length_c   1.000
_cell.angle_alpha   90.00
_cell.angle_beta   90.00
_cell.angle_gamma   90.00
#
_symmetry.space_group_name_H-M   'P 1'
#
loop_
_entity.id
_entity.type
_entity.pdbx_description
1 polymer ?
#
loop_
_entity_poly.entity_id
_entity_poly.type
_entity_poly.pdbx_seq_one_letter_code
_entity_poly.pdbx_strand_id
1 'polypeptide(L)'
;MHKSDEQLAEKTEHLKAISEEMNRLATELEKLNTAYYDHDAPLVDDSEYDLLLNRLKVLEEKYPDLKKEHSPTMHVGGTVASRFETAPHRIPMLSLTDVFSKNEVIDYVNNVRQRFPDVRFVVEQKIDGLSISLEYKNGLLNQALTRGDGINNGEIVTENIKQINTVPRVLPSSISDLLIRGEVYINKQRFEDINKEQEAKGLKIFANPRNSAAGTLRQLDPEIVRERGLSLFIFNLQAYADKTFETHHESLEFLKNLGFPVSPDYYLCQSNEEILAAIEDINTKRASLPYGIDGAVIKVDSLAMREALGNSSKVPRWAVAYKYLPEQQETKVIDLIAQVGRTGRITPMAILEPVVIAGSTVSRATLHNQDYVDTLDIRLNDTVTIHKGGDIIPAVVAVDYSKREADIPKFKLPEYCPICGAKTEYIDDGSNLYCTGLDCPAQMTRKIEYFASKEAMDIVGLGESSVQKLWQKNYLKHLTDIYHLHEYREELITDGVIGREKRVDNLLAAI
;
A
#
# COMPACT_ATOMS: atom_id res chain seq x y z
N MET A 1 31.44 -25.42 37.52
CA MET A 1 31.91 -24.97 36.20
C MET A 1 30.95 -25.34 35.07
N HIS A 2 30.28 -26.51 35.06
CA HIS A 2 29.40 -26.85 33.91
C HIS A 2 28.13 -26.00 33.70
N LYS A 3 27.49 -25.46 34.76
CA LYS A 3 26.25 -24.67 34.62
C LYS A 3 26.44 -23.26 34.04
N SER A 4 27.62 -22.66 34.18
CA SER A 4 27.86 -21.30 33.64
C SER A 4 28.14 -21.33 32.15
N ASP A 5 28.73 -22.41 31.65
CA ASP A 5 29.07 -22.56 30.23
C ASP A 5 27.84 -22.91 29.39
N GLU A 6 26.89 -23.70 29.93
CA GLU A 6 25.58 -23.95 29.30
C GLU A 6 24.72 -22.67 29.22
N GLN A 7 24.66 -21.87 30.30
CA GLN A 7 23.90 -20.61 30.30
C GLN A 7 24.51 -19.55 29.37
N LEU A 8 25.83 -19.55 29.21
CA LEU A 8 26.51 -18.67 28.27
C LEU A 8 26.29 -19.12 26.81
N ALA A 9 26.26 -20.44 26.57
CA ALA A 9 25.94 -21.01 25.27
C ALA A 9 24.48 -20.72 24.84
N GLU A 10 23.50 -20.96 25.73
CA GLU A 10 22.08 -20.63 25.47
C GLU A 10 21.88 -19.14 25.19
N LYS A 11 22.55 -18.27 25.96
CA LYS A 11 22.47 -16.81 25.75
C LYS A 11 23.08 -16.38 24.42
N THR A 12 24.15 -17.04 23.99
CA THR A 12 24.82 -16.76 22.70
C THR A 12 23.97 -17.26 21.53
N GLU A 13 23.33 -18.41 21.67
CA GLU A 13 22.43 -18.99 20.67
C GLU A 13 21.13 -18.18 20.54
N HIS A 14 20.58 -17.70 21.65
CA HIS A 14 19.42 -16.81 21.66
C HIS A 14 19.69 -15.46 20.98
N LEU A 15 20.84 -14.83 21.27
CA LEU A 15 21.25 -13.58 20.61
C LEU A 15 21.47 -13.77 19.10
N LYS A 16 21.98 -14.93 18.70
CA LYS A 16 22.17 -15.29 17.29
C LYS A 16 20.83 -15.44 16.57
N ALA A 17 19.87 -16.15 17.15
CA ALA A 17 18.52 -16.29 16.59
C ALA A 17 17.80 -14.92 16.45
N ILE A 18 17.98 -14.03 17.42
CA ILE A 18 17.43 -12.67 17.37
C ILE A 18 18.09 -11.86 16.25
N SER A 19 19.41 -11.95 16.09
CA SER A 19 20.11 -11.27 15.00
C SER A 19 19.67 -11.78 13.62
N GLU A 20 19.42 -13.08 13.49
CA GLU A 20 18.93 -13.70 12.24
C GLU A 20 17.51 -13.23 11.91
N GLU A 21 16.61 -13.17 12.90
CA GLU A 21 15.26 -12.64 12.71
C GLU A 21 15.25 -11.15 12.37
N MET A 22 16.08 -10.32 13.04
CA MET A 22 16.23 -8.90 12.71
C MET A 22 16.72 -8.70 11.26
N ASN A 23 17.62 -9.56 10.79
CA ASN A 23 18.09 -9.52 9.40
C ASN A 23 17.00 -9.93 8.41
N ARG A 24 16.25 -10.99 8.72
CA ARG A 24 15.13 -11.46 7.89
C ARG A 24 14.09 -10.36 7.72
N LEU A 25 13.64 -9.76 8.83
CA LEU A 25 12.68 -8.66 8.84
C LEU A 25 13.19 -7.44 8.07
N ALA A 26 14.48 -7.08 8.23
CA ALA A 26 15.06 -5.97 7.50
C ALA A 26 15.07 -6.22 5.97
N THR A 27 15.50 -7.40 5.53
CA THR A 27 15.50 -7.76 4.09
C THR A 27 14.09 -7.86 3.51
N GLU A 28 13.13 -8.36 4.28
CA GLU A 28 11.73 -8.42 3.86
C GLU A 28 11.15 -7.02 3.72
N LEU A 29 11.32 -6.15 4.71
CA LEU A 29 10.88 -4.75 4.65
C LEU A 29 11.54 -3.97 3.51
N GLU A 30 12.80 -4.22 3.17
CA GLU A 30 13.43 -3.63 1.98
C GLU A 30 12.77 -4.10 0.69
N LYS A 31 12.49 -5.40 0.53
CA LYS A 31 11.77 -5.91 -0.65
C LYS A 31 10.37 -5.31 -0.77
N LEU A 32 9.66 -5.17 0.34
CA LEU A 32 8.33 -4.57 0.38
C LEU A 32 8.40 -3.08 0.04
N ASN A 33 9.38 -2.35 0.58
CA ASN A 33 9.65 -0.95 0.23
C ASN A 33 9.96 -0.80 -1.26
N THR A 34 10.81 -1.65 -1.83
CA THR A 34 11.12 -1.61 -3.26
C THR A 34 9.89 -1.94 -4.12
N ALA A 35 9.06 -2.91 -3.72
CA ALA A 35 7.84 -3.19 -4.47
C ALA A 35 6.81 -2.05 -4.38
N TYR A 36 6.71 -1.41 -3.22
CA TYR A 36 5.80 -0.30 -2.95
C TYR A 36 6.24 1.00 -3.63
N TYR A 37 7.48 1.43 -3.41
CA TYR A 37 8.00 2.72 -3.88
C TYR A 37 8.57 2.66 -5.30
N ASP A 38 9.19 1.55 -5.71
CA ASP A 38 9.91 1.48 -7.00
C ASP A 38 9.05 0.87 -8.13
N HIS A 39 8.06 0.03 -7.79
CA HIS A 39 7.26 -0.70 -8.78
C HIS A 39 5.77 -0.35 -8.80
N ASP A 40 5.31 0.53 -7.90
CA ASP A 40 3.88 0.84 -7.67
C ASP A 40 3.02 -0.44 -7.59
N ALA A 41 3.59 -1.51 -7.03
CA ALA A 41 3.04 -2.85 -7.00
C ALA A 41 3.28 -3.48 -5.62
N PRO A 42 2.59 -3.00 -4.57
CA PRO A 42 2.72 -3.54 -3.22
C PRO A 42 2.55 -5.06 -3.21
N LEU A 43 3.49 -5.76 -2.57
CA LEU A 43 3.44 -7.22 -2.40
C LEU A 43 2.61 -7.63 -1.18
N VAL A 44 2.49 -6.73 -0.21
CA VAL A 44 1.67 -6.87 1.00
C VAL A 44 0.86 -5.59 1.18
N ASP A 45 -0.17 -5.65 2.02
CA ASP A 45 -0.90 -4.46 2.41
C ASP A 45 -0.12 -3.57 3.40
N ASP A 46 -0.54 -2.30 3.52
CA ASP A 46 0.12 -1.32 4.41
C ASP A 46 0.12 -1.76 5.88
N SER A 47 -0.86 -2.58 6.32
CA SER A 47 -0.96 -3.03 7.71
C SER A 47 -0.01 -4.18 8.04
N GLU A 48 0.20 -5.10 7.10
CA GLU A 48 1.20 -6.17 7.16
C GLU A 48 2.60 -5.57 7.13
N TYR A 49 2.83 -4.56 6.30
CA TYR A 49 4.06 -3.77 6.32
C TYR A 49 4.28 -3.09 7.68
N ASP A 50 3.26 -2.41 8.22
CA ASP A 50 3.33 -1.73 9.52
C ASP A 50 3.60 -2.73 10.67
N LEU A 51 3.04 -3.94 10.60
CA LEU A 51 3.24 -4.99 11.60
C LEU A 51 4.66 -5.56 11.58
N LEU A 52 5.21 -5.80 10.39
CA LEU A 52 6.61 -6.21 10.20
C LEU A 52 7.57 -5.12 10.67
N LEU A 53 7.29 -3.86 10.34
CA LEU A 53 8.09 -2.71 10.75
C LEU A 53 8.05 -2.50 12.27
N ASN A 54 6.87 -2.66 12.89
CA ASN A 54 6.72 -2.56 14.33
C ASN A 54 7.45 -3.70 15.06
N ARG A 55 7.38 -4.92 14.53
CA ARG A 55 8.14 -6.07 15.07
C ARG A 55 9.65 -5.82 15.04
N LEU A 56 10.18 -5.30 13.93
CA LEU A 56 11.60 -4.93 13.82
C LEU A 56 11.97 -3.80 14.80
N LYS A 57 11.12 -2.77 14.95
CA LYS A 57 11.32 -1.70 15.95
C LYS A 57 11.41 -2.23 17.38
N VAL A 58 10.46 -3.08 17.78
CA VAL A 58 10.45 -3.67 19.13
C VAL A 58 11.72 -4.49 19.39
N LEU A 59 12.20 -5.24 18.40
CA LEU A 59 13.44 -6.00 18.52
C LEU A 59 14.67 -5.10 18.64
N GLU A 60 14.75 -4.03 17.84
CA GLU A 60 15.85 -3.06 17.91
C GLU A 60 15.88 -2.24 19.20
N GLU A 61 14.72 -1.88 19.76
CA GLU A 61 14.63 -1.21 21.05
C GLU A 61 15.09 -2.12 22.20
N LYS A 62 14.76 -3.42 22.10
CA LYS A 62 15.11 -4.42 23.13
C LYS A 62 16.57 -4.89 23.02
N TYR A 63 17.19 -4.81 21.84
CA TYR A 63 18.57 -5.21 21.58
C TYR A 63 19.36 -4.14 20.78
N PRO A 64 19.72 -3.01 21.41
CA PRO A 64 20.36 -1.88 20.73
C PRO A 64 21.70 -2.23 20.07
N ASP A 65 22.46 -3.15 20.68
CA ASP A 65 23.79 -3.57 20.21
C ASP A 65 23.75 -4.36 18.88
N LEU A 66 22.58 -4.89 18.51
CA LEU A 66 22.35 -5.65 17.27
C LEU A 66 21.76 -4.78 16.15
N LYS A 67 21.49 -3.50 16.43
CA LYS A 67 20.89 -2.58 15.47
C LYS A 67 21.90 -2.22 14.37
N LYS A 68 21.48 -2.37 13.11
CA LYS A 68 22.29 -2.01 11.94
C LYS A 68 22.13 -0.53 11.56
N GLU A 69 23.22 0.07 11.10
CA GLU A 69 23.30 1.47 10.68
C GLU A 69 22.33 1.79 9.51
N HIS A 70 22.07 0.82 8.63
CA HIS A 70 21.16 0.92 7.48
C HIS A 70 19.80 0.23 7.67
N SER A 71 19.30 0.11 8.90
CA SER A 71 18.00 -0.56 9.12
C SER A 71 16.83 0.14 8.40
N PRO A 72 15.81 -0.60 7.89
CA PRO A 72 14.54 -0.03 7.41
C PRO A 72 13.79 0.77 8.48
N THR A 73 14.05 0.51 9.77
CA THR A 73 13.52 1.34 10.86
C THR A 73 14.15 2.74 10.90
N MET A 74 15.26 2.97 10.18
CA MET A 74 16.00 4.23 10.09
C MET A 74 15.76 4.98 8.77
N HIS A 75 15.40 4.28 7.69
CA HIS A 75 15.14 4.85 6.36
C HIS A 75 13.64 4.79 6.01
N VAL A 76 13.18 5.59 5.03
CA VAL A 76 11.81 5.54 4.50
C VAL A 76 11.93 5.74 2.99
N GLY A 77 11.33 4.88 2.15
CA GLY A 77 11.41 4.98 0.69
C GLY A 77 12.31 3.92 0.03
N GLY A 78 12.20 3.78 -1.30
CA GLY A 78 12.94 2.80 -2.13
C GLY A 78 14.22 3.36 -2.77
N THR A 79 15.02 2.47 -3.37
CA THR A 79 16.35 2.73 -3.94
C THR A 79 16.47 2.11 -5.33
N VAL A 80 15.97 2.76 -6.37
CA VAL A 80 16.35 2.44 -7.77
C VAL A 80 16.56 3.73 -8.57
N ALA A 81 17.51 3.66 -9.51
CA ALA A 81 17.76 4.67 -10.54
C ALA A 81 16.44 5.10 -11.23
N SER A 82 15.94 6.25 -10.81
CA SER A 82 14.69 6.82 -11.29
C SER A 82 14.80 7.17 -12.78
N ARG A 83 13.72 6.93 -13.54
CA ARG A 83 13.57 7.47 -14.90
C ARG A 83 13.36 8.99 -14.89
N PHE A 84 13.01 9.54 -13.73
CA PHE A 84 12.93 10.96 -13.47
C PHE A 84 14.21 11.43 -12.78
N GLU A 85 14.62 12.66 -13.06
CA GLU A 85 15.67 13.29 -12.29
C GLU A 85 15.20 13.47 -10.84
N THR A 86 16.11 13.30 -9.88
CA THR A 86 15.83 13.53 -8.47
C THR A 86 16.45 14.85 -8.03
N ALA A 87 15.77 15.59 -7.15
CA ALA A 87 16.31 16.80 -6.54
C ALA A 87 16.12 16.78 -5.02
N PRO A 88 17.00 17.49 -4.29
CA PRO A 88 16.91 17.51 -2.85
C PRO A 88 15.72 18.31 -2.35
N HIS A 89 15.11 17.86 -1.27
CA HIS A 89 14.04 18.60 -0.60
C HIS A 89 14.60 19.81 0.16
N ARG A 90 14.07 21.00 -0.10
CA ARG A 90 14.41 22.20 0.69
C ARG A 90 14.01 22.07 2.16
N ILE A 91 12.86 21.42 2.41
CA ILE A 91 12.39 21.05 3.75
C ILE A 91 12.00 19.57 3.72
N PRO A 92 12.57 18.70 4.59
CA PRO A 92 12.31 17.26 4.61
C PRO A 92 10.83 16.89 4.71
N MET A 93 10.36 16.02 3.82
CA MET A 93 9.02 15.44 3.78
C MET A 93 8.87 14.26 4.73
N LEU A 94 8.75 14.58 6.03
CA LEU A 94 8.52 13.63 7.11
C LEU A 94 7.15 12.93 7.01
N SER A 95 7.06 11.74 7.59
CA SER A 95 5.78 11.02 7.79
C SER A 95 5.07 11.53 9.04
N LEU A 96 3.86 11.04 9.33
CA LEU A 96 3.14 11.32 10.58
C LEU A 96 3.24 10.12 11.53
N THR A 97 3.11 10.35 12.83
CA THR A 97 2.89 9.26 13.79
C THR A 97 1.46 8.77 13.63
N ASP A 98 1.29 7.49 13.35
CA ASP A 98 -0.03 6.85 13.30
C ASP A 98 -0.53 6.50 14.69
N VAL A 99 -1.83 6.74 14.92
CA VAL A 99 -2.58 6.31 16.11
C VAL A 99 -3.88 5.64 15.66
N PHE A 100 -4.32 4.64 16.41
CA PHE A 100 -5.43 3.75 16.03
C PHE A 100 -6.57 3.75 17.05
N SER A 101 -6.42 4.45 18.17
CA SER A 101 -7.47 4.58 19.19
C SER A 101 -7.72 6.02 19.63
N LYS A 102 -8.95 6.30 20.06
CA LYS A 102 -9.33 7.61 20.63
C LYS A 102 -8.51 7.94 21.88
N ASN A 103 -8.09 6.93 22.65
CA ASN A 103 -7.24 7.11 23.82
C ASN A 103 -5.83 7.57 23.44
N GLU A 104 -5.22 7.00 22.40
CA GLU A 104 -3.92 7.46 21.90
C GLU A 104 -3.96 8.90 21.41
N VAL A 105 -5.07 9.33 20.78
CA VAL A 105 -5.29 10.74 20.43
C VAL A 105 -5.33 11.62 21.68
N ILE A 106 -6.09 11.22 22.70
CA ILE A 106 -6.17 11.94 23.97
C ILE A 106 -4.79 12.04 24.63
N ASP A 107 -4.03 10.95 24.66
CA ASP A 107 -2.69 10.92 25.26
C ASP A 107 -1.73 11.87 24.55
N TYR A 108 -1.75 11.87 23.21
CA TYR A 108 -1.01 12.83 22.40
C TYR A 108 -1.40 14.28 22.75
N VAL A 109 -2.70 14.59 22.74
CA VAL A 109 -3.21 15.94 23.03
C VAL A 109 -2.81 16.39 24.44
N ASN A 110 -2.95 15.51 25.43
CA ASN A 110 -2.59 15.79 26.81
C ASN A 110 -1.07 16.02 26.96
N ASN A 111 -0.23 15.26 26.25
CA ASN A 111 1.22 15.46 26.24
C ASN A 111 1.58 16.86 25.71
N VAL A 112 0.97 17.28 24.60
CA VAL A 112 1.18 18.64 24.06
C VAL A 112 0.69 19.70 25.06
N ARG A 113 -0.49 19.50 25.69
CA ARG A 113 -1.06 20.44 26.67
C ARG A 113 -0.22 20.59 27.94
N GLN A 114 0.51 19.56 28.37
CA GLN A 114 1.44 19.69 29.50
C GLN A 114 2.48 20.80 29.27
N ARG A 115 2.89 21.00 28.02
CA ARG A 115 3.83 22.05 27.64
C ARG A 115 3.14 23.35 27.22
N PHE A 116 1.96 23.24 26.60
CA PHE A 116 1.19 24.38 26.07
C PHE A 116 -0.28 24.27 26.48
N PRO A 117 -0.67 24.76 27.68
CA PRO A 117 -2.03 24.56 28.22
C PRO A 117 -3.17 25.07 27.32
N ASP A 118 -2.94 26.20 26.63
CA ASP A 118 -3.95 26.86 25.78
C ASP A 118 -3.84 26.48 24.30
N VAL A 119 -3.14 25.39 23.97
CA VAL A 119 -2.95 24.95 22.59
C VAL A 119 -4.28 24.60 21.92
N ARG A 120 -4.45 25.08 20.68
CA ARG A 120 -5.51 24.66 19.77
C ARG A 120 -4.98 23.69 18.74
N PHE A 121 -5.86 22.87 18.20
CA PHE A 121 -5.57 21.89 17.18
C PHE A 121 -6.41 22.14 15.94
N VAL A 122 -5.83 21.88 14.78
CA VAL A 122 -6.54 21.77 13.52
C VAL A 122 -6.70 20.29 13.20
N VAL A 123 -7.94 19.83 13.01
CA VAL A 123 -8.28 18.47 12.59
C VAL A 123 -8.67 18.50 11.12
N GLU A 124 -7.90 17.81 10.28
CA GLU A 124 -8.07 17.74 8.82
C GLU A 124 -8.37 16.32 8.36
N GLN A 125 -9.00 16.19 7.20
CA GLN A 125 -9.16 14.90 6.54
C GLN A 125 -7.79 14.36 6.10
N LYS A 126 -7.50 13.08 6.38
CA LYS A 126 -6.29 12.43 5.89
C LYS A 126 -6.56 11.88 4.50
N ILE A 127 -6.24 12.68 3.48
CA ILE A 127 -6.44 12.34 2.08
C ILE A 127 -5.56 11.13 1.72
N ASP A 128 -6.14 10.13 1.05
CA ASP A 128 -5.42 8.96 0.58
C ASP A 128 -4.89 9.18 -0.84
N GLY A 129 -3.61 9.53 -0.95
CA GLY A 129 -2.98 9.87 -2.20
C GLY A 129 -1.46 9.80 -2.15
N LEU A 130 -0.82 10.67 -2.92
CA LEU A 130 0.63 10.82 -2.98
C LEU A 130 1.03 12.24 -2.60
N SER A 131 1.85 12.34 -1.55
CA SER A 131 2.37 13.64 -1.10
C SER A 131 3.30 14.28 -2.13
N ILE A 132 3.09 15.58 -2.38
CA ILE A 132 3.85 16.40 -3.30
C ILE A 132 4.32 17.70 -2.62
N SER A 133 5.55 18.11 -2.93
CA SER A 133 6.07 19.45 -2.61
C SER A 133 6.04 20.32 -3.86
N LEU A 134 5.56 21.57 -3.73
CA LEU A 134 5.47 22.54 -4.82
C LEU A 134 6.22 23.81 -4.44
N GLU A 135 7.19 24.21 -5.26
CA GLU A 135 7.93 25.45 -5.11
C GLU A 135 7.53 26.43 -6.20
N TYR A 136 7.09 27.62 -5.80
CA TYR A 136 6.80 28.74 -6.67
C TYR A 136 7.84 29.84 -6.47
N LYS A 137 8.37 30.39 -7.57
CA LYS A 137 9.28 31.54 -7.56
C LYS A 137 8.77 32.63 -8.48
N ASN A 138 8.70 33.86 -7.97
CA ASN A 138 8.15 35.02 -8.68
C ASN A 138 6.76 34.74 -9.31
N GLY A 139 5.91 34.04 -8.55
CA GLY A 139 4.57 33.63 -8.97
C GLY A 139 4.50 32.46 -9.96
N LEU A 140 5.62 31.88 -10.39
CA LEU A 140 5.64 30.76 -11.34
C LEU A 140 5.97 29.44 -10.64
N LEU A 141 5.29 28.36 -11.01
CA LEU A 141 5.64 27.02 -10.54
C LEU A 141 7.05 26.65 -11.04
N ASN A 142 8.00 26.65 -10.13
CA ASN A 142 9.41 26.39 -10.40
C ASN A 142 9.71 24.89 -10.40
N GLN A 143 9.24 24.19 -9.37
CA GLN A 143 9.53 22.77 -9.20
C GLN A 143 8.43 22.05 -8.44
N ALA A 144 8.16 20.80 -8.81
CA ALA A 144 7.36 19.88 -8.02
C ALA A 144 8.12 18.58 -7.77
N LEU A 145 8.15 18.13 -6.51
CA LEU A 145 8.87 16.95 -6.07
C LEU A 145 7.92 15.95 -5.41
N THR A 146 8.01 14.68 -5.82
CA THR A 146 7.41 13.57 -5.05
C THR A 146 8.13 13.41 -3.72
N ARG A 147 7.53 12.67 -2.78
CA ARG A 147 8.20 12.41 -1.49
C ARG A 147 9.57 11.75 -1.62
N GLY A 148 9.71 10.76 -2.51
CA GLY A 148 10.91 9.92 -2.61
C GLY A 148 11.27 9.28 -1.27
N ASP A 149 12.51 9.46 -0.82
CA ASP A 149 12.99 8.98 0.48
C ASP A 149 12.54 9.85 1.68
N GLY A 150 11.81 10.93 1.38
CA GLY A 150 11.26 11.88 2.35
C GLY A 150 12.30 12.78 3.03
N ILE A 151 13.57 12.40 3.09
CA ILE A 151 14.59 13.12 3.84
C ILE A 151 15.50 13.90 2.90
N ASN A 152 16.03 13.24 1.88
CA ASN A 152 17.06 13.81 1.03
C ASN A 152 16.47 14.22 -0.30
N ASN A 153 15.82 13.32 -1.03
CA ASN A 153 15.51 13.51 -2.45
C ASN A 153 14.08 13.07 -2.83
N GLY A 154 13.49 13.83 -3.74
CA GLY A 154 12.24 13.52 -4.42
C GLY A 154 12.42 13.48 -5.93
N GLU A 155 11.51 12.81 -6.64
CA GLU A 155 11.50 12.80 -8.10
C GLU A 155 10.88 14.09 -8.64
N ILE A 156 11.51 14.69 -9.65
CA ILE A 156 11.02 15.90 -10.31
C ILE A 156 9.84 15.54 -11.21
N VAL A 157 8.64 15.99 -10.84
CA VAL A 157 7.38 15.74 -11.56
C VAL A 157 6.68 17.04 -11.97
N THR A 158 7.44 18.13 -12.13
CA THR A 158 6.92 19.47 -12.44
C THR A 158 6.01 19.49 -13.67
N GLU A 159 6.40 18.84 -14.76
CA GLU A 159 5.59 18.82 -16.00
C GLU A 159 4.29 18.04 -15.84
N ASN A 160 4.28 17.02 -14.99
CA ASN A 160 3.11 16.19 -14.73
C ASN A 160 2.12 16.94 -13.82
N ILE A 161 2.65 17.63 -12.79
CA ILE A 161 1.86 18.49 -11.92
C ILE A 161 1.18 19.62 -12.69
N LYS A 162 1.82 20.20 -13.72
CA LYS A 162 1.21 21.23 -14.57
C LYS A 162 -0.05 20.73 -15.29
N GLN A 163 -0.24 19.42 -15.44
CA GLN A 163 -1.41 18.83 -16.08
C GLN A 163 -2.62 18.72 -15.15
N ILE A 164 -2.44 18.93 -13.85
CA ILE A 164 -3.52 18.91 -12.87
C ILE A 164 -4.25 20.26 -12.91
N ASN A 165 -5.53 20.24 -13.30
CA ASN A 165 -6.31 21.46 -13.49
C ASN A 165 -6.46 22.31 -12.22
N THR A 166 -6.42 21.67 -11.04
CA THR A 166 -6.56 22.37 -9.76
C THR A 166 -5.25 23.04 -9.30
N VAL A 167 -4.13 22.85 -10.01
CA VAL A 167 -2.86 23.50 -9.71
C VAL A 167 -2.83 24.89 -10.36
N PRO A 168 -2.76 25.99 -9.58
CA PRO A 168 -2.53 27.32 -10.14
C PRO A 168 -1.16 27.34 -10.83
N ARG A 169 -1.13 27.57 -12.15
CA ARG A 169 0.14 27.65 -12.90
C ARG A 169 0.89 28.96 -12.68
N VAL A 170 0.12 30.02 -12.43
CA VAL A 170 0.61 31.39 -12.21
C VAL A 170 -0.12 31.96 -11.01
N LEU A 171 0.66 32.43 -10.04
CA LEU A 171 0.24 33.23 -8.90
C LEU A 171 0.58 34.72 -9.18
N PRO A 172 0.07 35.66 -8.37
CA PRO A 172 0.52 37.05 -8.44
C PRO A 172 2.05 37.16 -8.38
N SER A 173 2.64 38.00 -9.23
CA SER A 173 4.11 38.17 -9.30
C SER A 173 4.73 38.70 -8.01
N SER A 174 3.92 39.23 -7.10
CA SER A 174 4.34 39.63 -5.75
C SER A 174 4.73 38.44 -4.86
N ILE A 175 4.40 37.21 -5.24
CA ILE A 175 4.79 35.99 -4.50
C ILE A 175 6.22 35.64 -4.89
N SER A 176 7.20 35.98 -4.06
CA SER A 176 8.62 35.87 -4.41
C SER A 176 9.14 34.42 -4.34
N ASP A 177 8.86 33.72 -3.24
CA ASP A 177 9.30 32.35 -2.97
C ASP A 177 8.33 31.67 -2.00
N LEU A 178 7.57 30.69 -2.50
CA LEU A 178 6.53 29.96 -1.77
C LEU A 178 6.74 28.45 -1.93
N LEU A 179 6.89 27.75 -0.80
CA LEU A 179 6.97 26.30 -0.72
C LEU A 179 5.76 25.75 0.01
N ILE A 180 4.99 24.89 -0.65
CA ILE A 180 3.77 24.27 -0.10
C ILE A 180 3.79 22.76 -0.27
N ARG A 181 2.98 22.08 0.54
CA ARG A 181 2.72 20.64 0.40
C ARG A 181 1.26 20.35 0.18
N GLY A 182 1.05 19.36 -0.67
CA GLY A 182 -0.27 18.84 -0.95
C GLY A 182 -0.27 17.33 -1.14
N GLU A 183 -1.46 16.81 -1.35
CA GLU A 183 -1.72 15.41 -1.64
C GLU A 183 -2.35 15.33 -3.03
N VAL A 184 -1.67 14.66 -3.95
CA VAL A 184 -2.20 14.33 -5.26
C VAL A 184 -3.07 13.08 -5.11
N TYR A 185 -4.32 13.16 -5.53
CA TYR A 185 -5.27 12.07 -5.43
C TYR A 185 -6.07 11.92 -6.72
N ILE A 186 -6.87 10.86 -6.79
CA ILE A 186 -7.83 10.66 -7.87
C ILE A 186 -9.24 10.56 -7.32
N ASN A 187 -10.17 11.22 -8.01
CA ASN A 187 -11.59 11.14 -7.68
C ASN A 187 -12.10 9.69 -7.85
N LYS A 188 -12.96 9.22 -6.94
CA LYS A 188 -13.52 7.86 -6.96
C LYS A 188 -14.20 7.53 -8.29
N GLN A 189 -15.03 8.43 -8.81
CA GLN A 189 -15.71 8.22 -10.09
C GLN A 189 -14.70 8.14 -11.24
N ARG A 190 -13.69 9.03 -11.25
CA ARG A 190 -12.66 9.01 -12.30
C ARG A 190 -11.82 7.73 -12.24
N PHE A 191 -11.49 7.25 -11.06
CA PHE A 191 -10.80 5.98 -10.85
C PHE A 191 -11.59 4.80 -11.43
N GLU A 192 -12.90 4.73 -11.15
CA GLU A 192 -13.79 3.71 -11.73
C GLU A 192 -13.82 3.79 -13.25
N ASP A 193 -13.92 5.01 -13.81
CA ASP A 193 -13.95 5.22 -15.25
C ASP A 193 -12.63 4.76 -15.91
N ILE A 194 -11.48 5.09 -15.31
CA ILE A 194 -10.17 4.62 -15.79
C ILE A 194 -10.09 3.10 -15.76
N ASN A 195 -10.57 2.46 -14.69
CA ASN A 195 -10.54 1.00 -14.62
C ASN A 195 -11.45 0.35 -15.67
N LYS A 196 -12.63 0.92 -15.95
CA LYS A 196 -13.49 0.47 -17.06
C LYS A 196 -12.80 0.66 -18.42
N GLU A 197 -12.13 1.79 -18.63
CA GLU A 197 -11.35 2.06 -19.85
C GLU A 197 -10.19 1.06 -20.02
N GLN A 198 -9.48 0.74 -18.93
CA GLN A 198 -8.38 -0.24 -18.91
C GLN A 198 -8.88 -1.65 -19.22
N GLU A 199 -9.98 -2.06 -18.58
CA GLU A 199 -10.63 -3.36 -18.81
C GLU A 199 -11.08 -3.51 -20.27
N ALA A 200 -11.72 -2.48 -20.84
CA ALA A 200 -12.13 -2.47 -22.24
C ALA A 200 -10.95 -2.59 -23.22
N LYS A 201 -9.77 -2.10 -22.81
CA LYS A 201 -8.50 -2.21 -23.58
C LYS A 201 -7.74 -3.51 -23.28
N GLY A 202 -8.23 -4.36 -22.37
CA GLY A 202 -7.54 -5.57 -21.92
C GLY A 202 -6.24 -5.29 -21.17
N LEU A 203 -6.12 -4.11 -20.56
CA LEU A 203 -4.97 -3.67 -19.78
C LEU A 203 -5.18 -3.97 -18.29
N LYS A 204 -4.08 -3.96 -17.53
CA LYS A 204 -4.11 -4.15 -16.08
C LYS A 204 -4.87 -2.99 -15.42
N ILE A 205 -5.90 -3.33 -14.65
CA ILE A 205 -6.63 -2.36 -13.82
C ILE A 205 -5.79 -1.94 -12.60
N PHE A 206 -6.06 -0.73 -12.10
CA PHE A 206 -5.45 -0.25 -10.87
C PHE A 206 -6.12 -0.87 -9.65
N ALA A 207 -5.32 -1.24 -8.66
CA ALA A 207 -5.79 -1.91 -7.45
C ALA A 207 -6.58 -0.96 -6.53
N ASN A 208 -6.08 0.27 -6.34
CA ASN A 208 -6.73 1.29 -5.52
C ASN A 208 -6.47 2.71 -6.08
N PRO A 209 -7.25 3.72 -5.63
CA PRO A 209 -7.08 5.11 -6.05
C PRO A 209 -5.67 5.66 -5.82
N ARG A 210 -5.03 5.35 -4.69
CA ARG A 210 -3.69 5.82 -4.34
C ARG A 210 -2.63 5.35 -5.35
N ASN A 211 -2.59 4.06 -5.67
CA ASN A 211 -1.68 3.47 -6.64
C ASN A 211 -1.96 3.99 -8.04
N SER A 212 -3.24 4.23 -8.37
CA SER A 212 -3.61 4.88 -9.63
C SER A 212 -3.06 6.31 -9.70
N ALA A 213 -3.18 7.09 -8.62
CA ALA A 213 -2.64 8.44 -8.55
C ALA A 213 -1.12 8.46 -8.67
N ALA A 214 -0.42 7.61 -7.91
CA ALA A 214 1.04 7.49 -7.91
C ALA A 214 1.58 7.07 -9.29
N GLY A 215 1.06 5.97 -9.85
CA GLY A 215 1.48 5.47 -11.15
C GLY A 215 1.09 6.41 -12.30
N THR A 216 0.06 7.24 -12.12
CA THR A 216 -0.28 8.31 -13.08
C THR A 216 0.68 9.47 -12.98
N LEU A 217 1.00 9.93 -11.77
CA LEU A 217 1.90 11.07 -11.61
C LEU A 217 3.32 10.77 -12.09
N ARG A 218 3.71 9.50 -12.20
CA ARG A 218 5.01 9.04 -12.72
C ARG A 218 4.98 8.62 -14.20
N GLN A 219 4.02 9.11 -14.99
CA GLN A 219 4.03 8.87 -16.44
C GLN A 219 5.05 9.76 -17.15
N LEU A 220 5.86 9.20 -18.05
CA LEU A 220 6.84 9.97 -18.83
C LEU A 220 6.18 10.94 -19.81
N ASP A 221 4.99 10.58 -20.31
CA ASP A 221 4.17 11.45 -21.13
C ASP A 221 3.18 12.21 -20.25
N PRO A 222 3.33 13.54 -20.07
CA PRO A 222 2.43 14.35 -19.28
C PRO A 222 0.98 14.29 -19.80
N GLU A 223 0.77 14.01 -21.08
CA GLU A 223 -0.56 13.95 -21.66
C GLU A 223 -1.42 12.85 -21.03
N ILE A 224 -0.80 11.73 -20.63
CA ILE A 224 -1.46 10.65 -19.90
C ILE A 224 -1.94 11.15 -18.53
N VAL A 225 -1.18 12.03 -17.87
CA VAL A 225 -1.57 12.65 -16.58
C VAL A 225 -2.79 13.53 -16.76
N ARG A 226 -2.80 14.34 -17.84
CA ARG A 226 -3.93 15.19 -18.22
C ARG A 226 -5.18 14.35 -18.48
N GLU A 227 -5.06 13.28 -19.25
CA GLU A 227 -6.17 12.38 -19.58
C GLU A 227 -6.73 11.70 -18.33
N ARG A 228 -5.88 11.20 -17.44
CA ARG A 228 -6.33 10.49 -16.23
C ARG A 228 -6.96 11.41 -15.19
N GLY A 229 -6.71 12.72 -15.24
CA GLY A 229 -7.48 13.70 -14.49
C GLY A 229 -7.24 13.63 -12.98
N LEU A 230 -5.96 13.70 -12.58
CA LEU A 230 -5.59 13.81 -11.16
C LEU A 230 -6.12 15.11 -10.55
N SER A 231 -6.21 15.12 -9.22
CA SER A 231 -6.59 16.27 -8.40
C SER A 231 -5.56 16.49 -7.30
N LEU A 232 -5.58 17.67 -6.70
CA LEU A 232 -4.64 18.08 -5.66
C LEU A 232 -5.40 18.78 -4.54
N PHE A 233 -5.06 18.47 -3.29
CA PHE A 233 -5.33 19.33 -2.14
C PHE A 233 -4.04 19.83 -1.51
N ILE A 234 -3.99 21.09 -1.10
CA ILE A 234 -2.88 21.67 -0.33
C ILE A 234 -3.22 21.61 1.15
N PHE A 235 -2.33 21.03 1.96
CA PHE A 235 -2.55 20.81 3.39
C PHE A 235 -1.49 21.47 4.28
N ASN A 236 -0.43 22.06 3.72
CA ASN A 236 0.56 22.78 4.52
C ASN A 236 1.34 23.84 3.72
N LEU A 237 1.53 25.01 4.33
CA LEU A 237 2.57 25.95 3.93
C LEU A 237 3.87 25.57 4.63
N GLN A 238 4.96 25.40 3.88
CA GLN A 238 6.27 25.02 4.43
C GLN A 238 7.19 26.21 4.62
N ALA A 239 7.24 27.10 3.62
CA ALA A 239 8.02 28.32 3.69
C ALA A 239 7.38 29.37 2.78
N TYR A 240 7.42 30.62 3.22
CA TYR A 240 7.03 31.76 2.41
C TYR A 240 7.91 32.96 2.77
N ALA A 241 8.58 33.56 1.78
CA ALA A 241 9.57 34.61 2.03
C ALA A 241 8.94 35.97 2.40
N ASP A 242 7.73 36.27 1.93
CA ASP A 242 7.18 37.63 2.04
C ASP A 242 6.34 37.85 3.30
N LYS A 243 5.93 36.78 3.99
CA LYS A 243 5.05 36.86 5.16
C LYS A 243 5.19 35.64 6.07
N THR A 244 5.19 35.90 7.38
CA THR A 244 5.02 34.87 8.42
C THR A 244 3.56 34.76 8.86
N PHE A 245 3.19 33.58 9.34
CA PHE A 245 1.87 33.31 9.90
C PHE A 245 2.03 32.91 11.36
N GLU A 246 1.05 33.25 12.21
CA GLU A 246 1.06 32.81 13.60
C GLU A 246 0.50 31.39 13.72
N THR A 247 -0.47 31.08 12.85
CA THR A 247 -1.22 29.82 12.91
C THR A 247 -1.30 29.12 11.55
N HIS A 248 -1.52 27.81 11.63
CA HIS A 248 -1.68 26.94 10.48
C HIS A 248 -2.95 27.25 9.70
N HIS A 249 -4.08 27.45 10.38
CA HIS A 249 -5.34 27.74 9.69
C HIS A 249 -5.27 29.07 8.91
N GLU A 250 -4.62 30.11 9.44
CA GLU A 250 -4.38 31.36 8.69
C GLU A 250 -3.55 31.12 7.42
N SER A 251 -2.57 30.23 7.48
CA SER A 251 -1.76 29.87 6.31
C SER A 251 -2.59 29.13 5.25
N LEU A 252 -3.54 28.28 5.66
CA LEU A 252 -4.47 27.61 4.75
C LEU A 252 -5.44 28.61 4.11
N GLU A 253 -6.01 29.54 4.88
CA GLU A 253 -6.88 30.58 4.32
C GLU A 253 -6.14 31.50 3.34
N PHE A 254 -4.87 31.82 3.61
CA PHE A 254 -4.03 32.53 2.65
C PHE A 254 -3.85 31.76 1.34
N LEU A 255 -3.52 30.47 1.41
CA LEU A 255 -3.35 29.63 0.22
C LEU A 255 -4.66 29.49 -0.57
N LYS A 256 -5.79 29.38 0.13
CA LYS A 256 -7.12 29.38 -0.48
C LYS A 256 -7.40 30.67 -1.25
N ASN A 257 -7.06 31.82 -0.66
CA ASN A 257 -7.21 33.13 -1.31
C ASN A 257 -6.27 33.31 -2.52
N LEU A 258 -5.14 32.59 -2.56
CA LEU A 258 -4.28 32.50 -3.74
C LEU A 258 -4.82 31.58 -4.85
N GLY A 259 -5.96 30.91 -4.61
CA GLY A 259 -6.62 30.03 -5.57
C GLY A 259 -6.20 28.57 -5.45
N PHE A 260 -5.47 28.18 -4.39
CA PHE A 260 -5.17 26.77 -4.16
C PHE A 260 -6.39 26.00 -3.63
N PRO A 261 -6.60 24.76 -4.08
CA PRO A 261 -7.55 23.83 -3.46
C PRO A 261 -6.98 23.39 -2.11
N VAL A 262 -7.30 24.08 -1.02
CA VAL A 262 -6.83 23.65 0.31
C VAL A 262 -7.66 22.51 0.87
N SER A 263 -7.09 21.76 1.83
CA SER A 263 -7.77 20.70 2.56
C SER A 263 -9.17 21.15 3.01
N PRO A 264 -10.25 20.48 2.57
CA PRO A 264 -11.61 20.95 2.81
C PRO A 264 -12.07 20.62 4.24
N ASP A 265 -12.98 21.44 4.76
CA ASP A 265 -13.74 21.18 5.99
C ASP A 265 -12.87 20.81 7.21
N TYR A 266 -11.81 21.59 7.46
CA TYR A 266 -11.00 21.43 8.67
C TYR A 266 -11.70 22.01 9.91
N TYR A 267 -11.43 21.41 11.07
CA TYR A 267 -11.98 21.83 12.36
C TYR A 267 -10.91 22.48 13.21
N LEU A 268 -11.22 23.63 13.80
CA LEU A 268 -10.39 24.25 14.84
C LEU A 268 -10.93 23.85 16.20
N CYS A 269 -10.16 23.07 16.95
CA CYS A 269 -10.58 22.45 18.19
C CYS A 269 -9.69 22.88 19.36
N GLN A 270 -10.29 23.15 20.51
CA GLN A 270 -9.62 23.46 21.75
C GLN A 270 -9.76 22.35 22.80
N SER A 271 -10.87 21.61 22.82
CA SER A 271 -11.14 20.54 23.80
C SER A 271 -10.92 19.13 23.24
N ASN A 272 -10.80 18.11 24.10
CA ASN A 272 -10.69 16.71 23.64
C ASN A 272 -11.99 16.28 22.96
N GLU A 273 -13.12 16.73 23.48
CA GLU A 273 -14.46 16.46 23.00
C GLU A 273 -14.64 16.99 21.57
N GLU A 274 -14.18 18.21 21.29
CA GLU A 274 -14.19 18.79 19.94
C GLU A 274 -13.31 18.01 18.96
N ILE A 275 -12.10 17.61 19.37
CA ILE A 275 -11.19 16.82 18.52
C ILE A 275 -11.82 15.48 18.17
N LEU A 276 -12.36 14.77 19.16
CA LEU A 276 -13.01 13.48 18.96
C LEU A 276 -14.30 13.60 18.13
N ALA A 277 -15.07 14.67 18.32
CA ALA A 277 -16.26 14.95 17.52
C ALA A 277 -15.88 15.24 16.05
N ALA A 278 -14.81 16.00 15.82
CA ALA A 278 -14.30 16.26 14.46
C ALA A 278 -13.83 14.97 13.76
N ILE A 279 -13.11 14.10 14.48
CA ILE A 279 -12.71 12.78 13.98
C ILE A 279 -13.94 11.94 13.61
N GLU A 280 -14.97 11.92 14.46
CA GLU A 280 -16.18 11.15 14.18
C GLU A 280 -16.96 11.72 12.99
N ASP A 281 -17.11 13.04 12.92
CA ASP A 281 -17.79 13.69 11.79
C ASP A 281 -17.08 13.38 10.46
N ILE A 282 -15.75 13.47 10.41
CA ILE A 282 -14.97 13.09 9.21
C ILE A 282 -15.24 11.62 8.85
N ASN A 283 -15.28 10.72 9.84
CA ASN A 283 -15.57 9.31 9.62
C ASN A 283 -16.97 9.09 9.03
N THR A 284 -18.00 9.77 9.56
CA THR A 284 -19.38 9.64 9.04
C THR A 284 -19.52 10.12 7.59
N LYS A 285 -18.76 11.16 7.20
CA LYS A 285 -18.78 11.71 5.83
C LYS A 285 -17.95 10.89 4.85
N ARG A 286 -17.00 10.08 5.33
CA ARG A 286 -16.01 9.30 4.54
C ARG A 286 -16.59 8.61 3.31
N ALA A 287 -17.72 7.91 3.46
CA ALA A 287 -18.34 7.16 2.37
C ALA A 287 -18.85 8.08 1.24
N SER A 288 -19.37 9.26 1.60
CA SER A 288 -19.97 10.23 0.66
C SER A 288 -18.94 11.09 -0.08
N LEU A 289 -17.69 11.14 0.40
CA LEU A 289 -16.66 11.97 -0.22
C LEU A 289 -16.31 11.45 -1.61
N PRO A 290 -16.06 12.35 -2.59
CA PRO A 290 -15.71 11.97 -3.95
C PRO A 290 -14.25 11.50 -4.10
N TYR A 291 -13.52 11.35 -3.00
CA TYR A 291 -12.13 10.90 -2.93
C TYR A 291 -11.91 10.00 -1.71
N GLY A 292 -10.78 9.29 -1.69
CA GLY A 292 -10.39 8.43 -0.58
C GLY A 292 -9.84 9.25 0.59
N ILE A 293 -10.26 8.88 1.80
CA ILE A 293 -9.60 9.27 3.05
C ILE A 293 -9.37 8.02 3.89
N ASP A 294 -8.25 7.96 4.60
CA ASP A 294 -7.87 6.83 5.46
C ASP A 294 -7.83 7.19 6.95
N GLY A 295 -8.18 8.43 7.30
CA GLY A 295 -8.11 8.92 8.67
C GLY A 295 -8.42 10.40 8.83
N ALA A 296 -8.02 10.92 9.98
CA ALA A 296 -7.95 12.35 10.28
C ALA A 296 -6.53 12.70 10.74
N VAL A 297 -6.07 13.92 10.46
CA VAL A 297 -4.79 14.44 10.93
C VAL A 297 -5.04 15.52 11.96
N ILE A 298 -4.46 15.36 13.16
CA ILE A 298 -4.56 16.30 14.27
C ILE A 298 -3.25 17.06 14.35
N LYS A 299 -3.26 18.36 14.07
CA LYS A 299 -2.06 19.23 14.05
C LYS A 299 -2.19 20.33 15.09
N VAL A 300 -1.11 20.67 15.79
CA VAL A 300 -1.06 21.90 16.60
C VAL A 300 -1.28 23.12 15.70
N ASP A 301 -2.16 24.05 16.05
CA ASP A 301 -2.49 25.20 15.21
C ASP A 301 -1.37 26.25 15.20
N SER A 302 -0.79 26.58 16.35
CA SER A 302 0.26 27.60 16.45
C SER A 302 1.58 27.14 15.82
N LEU A 303 2.12 27.90 14.87
CA LEU A 303 3.37 27.57 14.18
C LEU A 303 4.59 27.70 15.10
N ALA A 304 4.60 28.68 16.00
CA ALA A 304 5.67 28.81 17.01
C ALA A 304 5.72 27.60 17.97
N MET A 305 4.54 27.05 18.34
CA MET A 305 4.49 25.83 19.14
C MET A 305 4.98 24.60 18.36
N ARG A 306 4.72 24.51 17.05
CA ARG A 306 5.29 23.44 16.19
C ARG A 306 6.81 23.46 16.18
N GLU A 307 7.40 24.64 16.03
CA GLU A 307 8.87 24.81 16.09
C GLU A 307 9.42 24.38 17.46
N ALA A 308 8.78 24.79 18.55
CA ALA A 308 9.20 24.44 19.90
C ALA A 308 9.07 22.93 20.20
N LEU A 309 8.06 22.25 19.63
CA LEU A 309 7.90 20.79 19.71
C LEU A 309 8.93 20.07 18.85
N GLY A 310 9.26 20.63 17.69
CA GLY A 310 10.22 20.09 16.74
C GLY A 310 9.78 18.75 16.13
N ASN A 311 10.76 18.06 15.56
CA ASN A 311 10.57 16.77 14.89
C ASN A 311 11.48 15.70 15.51
N SER A 312 11.09 14.45 15.40
CA SER A 312 12.04 13.33 15.46
C SER A 312 12.76 13.17 14.11
N SER A 313 13.58 12.13 13.97
CA SER A 313 14.21 11.80 12.67
C SER A 313 13.21 11.47 11.56
N LYS A 314 11.98 11.06 11.90
CA LYS A 314 11.00 10.55 10.91
C LYS A 314 9.64 11.25 10.90
N VAL A 315 9.24 11.81 12.04
CA VAL A 315 7.88 12.32 12.26
C VAL A 315 7.89 13.62 13.08
N PRO A 316 7.00 14.58 12.79
CA PRO A 316 6.81 15.76 13.60
C PRO A 316 6.16 15.42 14.95
N ARG A 317 6.57 16.09 16.02
CA ARG A 317 5.94 15.92 17.35
C ARG A 317 4.67 16.74 17.53
N TRP A 318 4.35 17.58 16.55
CA TRP A 318 3.22 18.50 16.56
C TRP A 318 2.03 18.02 15.71
N ALA A 319 2.11 16.82 15.12
CA ALA A 319 0.98 16.21 14.42
C ALA A 319 0.93 14.68 14.57
N VAL A 320 -0.28 14.14 14.59
CA VAL A 320 -0.56 12.69 14.55
C VAL A 320 -1.65 12.40 13.51
N ALA A 321 -1.60 11.20 12.95
CA ALA A 321 -2.61 10.67 12.03
C ALA A 321 -3.45 9.63 12.75
N TYR A 322 -4.73 9.93 13.00
CA TYR A 322 -5.70 8.94 13.45
C TYR A 322 -6.17 8.14 12.24
N LYS A 323 -5.72 6.88 12.13
CA LYS A 323 -6.13 5.97 11.05
C LYS A 323 -7.48 5.33 11.41
N TYR A 324 -8.44 5.40 10.49
CA TYR A 324 -9.69 4.68 10.68
C TYR A 324 -9.44 3.19 10.53
N LEU A 325 -9.86 2.42 11.54
CA LEU A 325 -9.87 0.97 11.41
C LEU A 325 -10.76 0.58 10.22
N PRO A 326 -10.36 -0.44 9.45
CA PRO A 326 -11.20 -0.94 8.37
C PRO A 326 -12.55 -1.35 8.94
N GLU A 327 -13.62 -1.10 8.20
CA GLU A 327 -14.96 -1.54 8.60
C GLU A 327 -14.90 -3.03 8.90
N GLN A 328 -15.44 -3.43 10.06
CA GLN A 328 -15.48 -4.81 10.51
C GLN A 328 -16.92 -5.30 10.45
N GLN A 329 -17.11 -6.53 9.98
CA GLN A 329 -18.43 -7.17 9.95
C GLN A 329 -18.31 -8.59 10.49
N GLU A 330 -19.34 -9.03 11.20
CA GLU A 330 -19.45 -10.43 11.61
C GLU A 330 -20.15 -11.23 10.52
N THR A 331 -19.65 -12.42 10.23
CA THR A 331 -20.30 -13.38 9.34
C THR A 331 -19.92 -14.81 9.73
N LYS A 332 -20.60 -15.81 9.17
CA LYS A 332 -20.38 -17.22 9.46
C LYS A 332 -19.45 -17.86 8.44
N VAL A 333 -18.53 -18.71 8.89
CA VAL A 333 -17.70 -19.55 8.03
C VAL A 333 -18.54 -20.70 7.48
N ILE A 334 -18.80 -20.69 6.17
CA ILE A 334 -19.50 -21.76 5.45
C ILE A 334 -18.56 -22.90 5.10
N ASP A 335 -17.32 -22.59 4.73
CA ASP A 335 -16.32 -23.59 4.33
C ASP A 335 -14.89 -23.08 4.55
N LEU A 336 -13.94 -24.00 4.66
CA LEU A 336 -12.50 -23.71 4.72
C LEU A 336 -11.82 -24.50 3.60
N ILE A 337 -11.20 -23.78 2.67
CA ILE A 337 -10.59 -24.37 1.48
C ILE A 337 -9.10 -24.07 1.41
N ALA A 338 -8.37 -24.95 0.73
CA ALA A 338 -6.96 -24.76 0.40
C ALA A 338 -6.84 -24.24 -1.05
N GLN A 339 -6.56 -22.95 -1.22
CA GLN A 339 -6.41 -22.33 -2.53
C GLN A 339 -4.98 -22.48 -3.04
N VAL A 340 -4.80 -23.07 -4.23
CA VAL A 340 -3.48 -23.17 -4.88
C VAL A 340 -3.27 -21.98 -5.80
N GLY A 341 -2.28 -21.14 -5.48
CA GLY A 341 -1.89 -19.98 -6.28
C GLY A 341 -0.99 -20.32 -7.47
N ARG A 342 -0.75 -19.32 -8.32
CA ARG A 342 0.09 -19.43 -9.53
C ARG A 342 1.56 -19.83 -9.29
N THR A 343 2.05 -19.61 -8.07
CA THR A 343 3.39 -20.05 -7.62
C THR A 343 3.41 -21.46 -7.06
N GLY A 344 2.25 -22.11 -6.95
CA GLY A 344 2.09 -23.35 -6.21
C GLY A 344 1.87 -23.17 -4.72
N ARG A 345 1.96 -21.93 -4.19
CA ARG A 345 1.64 -21.64 -2.79
C ARG A 345 0.20 -22.04 -2.49
N ILE A 346 -0.02 -22.79 -1.42
CA ILE A 346 -1.31 -23.24 -0.96
C ILE A 346 -1.70 -22.38 0.24
N THR A 347 -2.73 -21.56 0.08
CA THR A 347 -3.18 -20.58 1.07
C THR A 347 -4.54 -20.99 1.62
N PRO A 348 -4.73 -21.04 2.95
CA PRO A 348 -6.02 -21.31 3.56
C PRO A 348 -6.95 -20.12 3.33
N MET A 349 -8.21 -20.41 2.99
CA MET A 349 -9.23 -19.40 2.70
C MET A 349 -10.56 -19.79 3.34
N ALA A 350 -11.19 -18.81 4.01
CA ALA A 350 -12.54 -18.95 4.52
C ALA A 350 -13.55 -18.58 3.44
N ILE A 351 -14.50 -19.48 3.19
CA ILE A 351 -15.73 -19.19 2.48
C ILE A 351 -16.75 -18.76 3.52
N LEU A 352 -17.35 -17.60 3.30
CA LEU A 352 -18.17 -16.90 4.27
C LEU A 352 -19.60 -16.79 3.78
N GLU A 353 -20.53 -16.70 4.72
CA GLU A 353 -21.88 -16.22 4.42
C GLU A 353 -21.77 -14.80 3.86
N PRO A 354 -22.37 -14.51 2.68
CA PRO A 354 -22.22 -13.22 2.04
C PRO A 354 -22.62 -12.06 2.96
N VAL A 355 -21.68 -11.16 3.23
CA VAL A 355 -21.89 -9.99 4.09
C VAL A 355 -21.44 -8.73 3.37
N VAL A 356 -22.14 -7.61 3.59
CA VAL A 356 -21.79 -6.32 3.00
C VAL A 356 -20.83 -5.60 3.93
N ILE A 357 -19.65 -5.28 3.42
CA ILE A 357 -18.61 -4.52 4.12
C ILE A 357 -18.04 -3.47 3.16
N ALA A 358 -17.99 -2.20 3.60
CA ALA A 358 -17.58 -1.08 2.77
C ALA A 358 -18.29 -1.02 1.40
N GLY A 359 -19.60 -1.31 1.37
CA GLY A 359 -20.42 -1.28 0.15
C GLY A 359 -20.19 -2.43 -0.84
N SER A 360 -19.31 -3.38 -0.55
CA SER A 360 -19.05 -4.57 -1.36
C SER A 360 -19.49 -5.85 -0.65
N THR A 361 -20.08 -6.79 -1.38
CA THR A 361 -20.43 -8.11 -0.83
C THR A 361 -19.19 -8.99 -0.76
N VAL A 362 -18.82 -9.42 0.45
CA VAL A 362 -17.70 -10.31 0.71
C VAL A 362 -18.22 -11.69 1.05
N SER A 363 -17.70 -12.70 0.34
CA SER A 363 -18.01 -14.12 0.55
C SER A 363 -16.76 -14.97 0.73
N ARG A 364 -15.57 -14.35 0.72
CA ARG A 364 -14.28 -15.01 0.87
C ARG A 364 -13.34 -14.12 1.65
N ALA A 365 -12.58 -14.70 2.57
CA ALA A 365 -11.51 -14.02 3.29
C ALA A 365 -10.26 -14.88 3.40
N THR A 366 -9.10 -14.24 3.30
CA THR A 366 -7.80 -14.92 3.49
C THR A 366 -7.59 -15.29 4.95
N LEU A 367 -6.89 -16.41 5.17
CA LEU A 367 -6.37 -16.84 6.47
C LEU A 367 -4.83 -16.87 6.50
N HIS A 368 -4.18 -16.24 5.52
CA HIS A 368 -2.72 -16.13 5.39
C HIS A 368 -1.97 -17.47 5.25
N ASN A 369 -1.87 -18.25 6.31
CA ASN A 369 -1.12 -19.52 6.38
C ASN A 369 -1.66 -20.45 7.50
N GLN A 370 -1.08 -21.64 7.65
CA GLN A 370 -1.53 -22.62 8.66
C GLN A 370 -1.32 -22.10 10.10
N ASP A 371 -0.22 -21.40 10.37
CA ASP A 371 0.07 -20.87 11.71
C ASP A 371 -1.00 -19.86 12.16
N TYR A 372 -1.49 -19.05 11.24
CA TYR A 372 -2.56 -18.09 11.49
C TYR A 372 -3.90 -18.79 11.75
N VAL A 373 -4.22 -19.84 10.99
CA VAL A 373 -5.39 -20.71 11.24
C VAL A 373 -5.32 -21.31 12.64
N ASP A 374 -4.15 -21.84 13.02
CA ASP A 374 -3.94 -22.48 14.32
C ASP A 374 -4.00 -21.47 15.48
N THR A 375 -3.50 -20.25 15.26
CA THR A 375 -3.55 -19.14 16.23
C THR A 375 -4.97 -18.66 16.49
N LEU A 376 -5.77 -18.53 15.43
CA LEU A 376 -7.19 -18.15 15.54
C LEU A 376 -8.09 -19.31 16.00
N ASP A 377 -7.60 -20.56 15.95
CA ASP A 377 -8.41 -21.78 16.12
C ASP A 377 -9.73 -21.72 15.34
N ILE A 378 -9.68 -21.17 14.12
CA ILE A 378 -10.86 -21.01 13.27
C ILE A 378 -11.34 -22.36 12.75
N ARG A 379 -12.64 -22.59 12.83
CA ARG A 379 -13.29 -23.84 12.44
C ARG A 379 -14.49 -23.57 11.53
N LEU A 380 -14.94 -24.63 10.87
CA LEU A 380 -16.19 -24.59 10.10
C LEU A 380 -17.34 -24.09 10.99
N ASN A 381 -18.29 -23.33 10.45
CA ASN A 381 -19.45 -22.77 11.17
C ASN A 381 -19.14 -21.74 12.28
N ASP A 382 -17.87 -21.40 12.53
CA ASP A 382 -17.56 -20.32 13.47
C ASP A 382 -18.13 -18.99 12.97
N THR A 383 -18.55 -18.15 13.91
CA THR A 383 -18.82 -16.74 13.64
C THR A 383 -17.50 -15.99 13.71
N VAL A 384 -17.18 -15.25 12.66
CA VAL A 384 -15.90 -14.56 12.53
C VAL A 384 -16.11 -13.08 12.25
N THR A 385 -15.24 -12.26 12.83
CA THR A 385 -15.11 -10.85 12.47
C THR A 385 -14.16 -10.76 11.31
N ILE A 386 -14.64 -10.21 10.20
CA ILE A 386 -13.82 -9.91 9.02
C ILE A 386 -13.63 -8.42 8.88
N HIS A 387 -12.55 -8.04 8.23
CA HIS A 387 -12.31 -6.67 7.84
C HIS A 387 -11.83 -6.62 6.39
N LYS A 388 -11.93 -5.44 5.77
CA LYS A 388 -11.48 -5.21 4.40
C LYS A 388 -10.31 -4.21 4.40
N GLY A 389 -9.08 -4.70 4.30
CA GLY A 389 -7.89 -3.85 4.19
C GLY A 389 -7.85 -3.14 2.83
N GLY A 390 -7.78 -1.80 2.83
CA GLY A 390 -7.48 -0.99 1.64
C GLY A 390 -8.37 -1.24 0.41
N ASP A 391 -9.66 -1.53 0.62
CA ASP A 391 -10.67 -1.81 -0.42
C ASP A 391 -10.47 -3.07 -1.29
N ILE A 392 -9.47 -3.93 -1.02
CA ILE A 392 -9.12 -5.02 -1.97
C ILE A 392 -9.27 -6.44 -1.38
N ILE A 393 -8.64 -6.77 -0.24
CA ILE A 393 -8.57 -8.16 0.25
C ILE A 393 -9.23 -8.28 1.63
N PRO A 394 -10.34 -9.04 1.75
CA PRO A 394 -10.93 -9.33 3.05
C PRO A 394 -10.10 -10.35 3.83
N ALA A 395 -9.91 -10.13 5.13
CA ALA A 395 -9.20 -11.03 6.03
C ALA A 395 -10.02 -11.28 7.31
N VAL A 396 -9.93 -12.50 7.84
CA VAL A 396 -10.52 -12.83 9.15
C VAL A 396 -9.62 -12.27 10.24
N VAL A 397 -10.21 -11.57 11.22
CA VAL A 397 -9.48 -10.93 12.34
C VAL A 397 -9.61 -11.73 13.62
N ALA A 398 -10.82 -12.23 13.88
CA ALA A 398 -11.16 -12.86 15.14
C ALA A 398 -12.29 -13.88 14.96
N VAL A 399 -12.33 -14.84 15.89
CA VAL A 399 -13.39 -15.83 16.02
C VAL A 399 -14.19 -15.50 17.29
N ASP A 400 -15.51 -15.46 17.19
CA ASP A 400 -16.39 -15.37 18.35
C ASP A 400 -16.63 -16.75 18.96
N TYR A 401 -15.76 -17.13 19.88
CA TYR A 401 -15.81 -18.43 20.56
C TYR A 401 -17.09 -18.64 21.38
N SER A 402 -17.80 -17.57 21.75
CA SER A 402 -19.04 -17.68 22.55
C SER A 402 -20.21 -18.25 21.74
N LYS A 403 -20.16 -18.12 20.40
CA LYS A 403 -21.16 -18.62 19.46
C LYS A 403 -20.82 -20.01 18.89
N ARG A 404 -19.75 -20.65 19.38
CA ARG A 404 -19.32 -21.97 18.87
C ARG A 404 -20.24 -23.07 19.40
N GLU A 405 -21.06 -23.63 18.51
CA GLU A 405 -22.09 -24.61 18.86
C GLU A 405 -21.55 -26.03 19.11
N ALA A 406 -20.37 -26.38 18.57
CA ALA A 406 -19.84 -27.74 18.63
C ALA A 406 -18.30 -27.79 18.64
N ASP A 407 -17.77 -28.93 19.09
CA ASP A 407 -16.35 -29.25 18.95
C ASP A 407 -16.08 -29.75 17.52
N ILE A 408 -15.76 -28.80 16.64
CA ILE A 408 -15.53 -29.03 15.22
C ILE A 408 -14.04 -29.33 15.00
N PRO A 409 -13.65 -30.28 14.15
CA PRO A 409 -12.23 -30.55 13.89
C PRO A 409 -11.47 -29.31 13.41
N LYS A 410 -10.21 -29.20 13.81
CA LYS A 410 -9.32 -28.13 13.33
C LYS A 410 -9.07 -28.28 11.83
N PHE A 411 -9.06 -27.15 11.13
CA PHE A 411 -8.71 -27.12 9.72
C PHE A 411 -7.20 -27.27 9.53
N LYS A 412 -6.81 -28.15 8.61
CA LYS A 412 -5.42 -28.35 8.22
C LYS A 412 -5.30 -28.28 6.70
N LEU A 413 -4.25 -27.62 6.24
CA LEU A 413 -3.86 -27.68 4.84
C LEU A 413 -3.53 -29.12 4.42
N PRO A 414 -3.83 -29.49 3.16
CA PRO A 414 -3.73 -30.88 2.74
C PRO A 414 -2.28 -31.31 2.44
N GLU A 415 -1.95 -32.56 2.74
CA GLU A 415 -0.67 -33.21 2.38
C GLU A 415 -0.49 -33.41 0.86
N TYR A 416 -1.59 -33.32 0.12
CA TYR A 416 -1.63 -33.44 -1.33
C TYR A 416 -2.35 -32.23 -1.95
N CYS A 417 -1.81 -31.72 -3.04
CA CYS A 417 -2.36 -30.57 -3.76
C CYS A 417 -3.78 -30.87 -4.22
N PRO A 418 -4.79 -30.04 -3.89
CA PRO A 418 -6.18 -30.28 -4.25
C PRO A 418 -6.45 -30.13 -5.76
N ILE A 419 -5.50 -29.56 -6.52
CA ILE A 419 -5.64 -29.36 -7.98
C ILE A 419 -5.01 -30.49 -8.79
N CYS A 420 -3.82 -30.97 -8.41
CA CYS A 420 -3.08 -31.95 -9.21
C CYS A 420 -2.74 -33.25 -8.48
N GLY A 421 -3.06 -33.37 -7.19
CA GLY A 421 -2.78 -34.55 -6.38
C GLY A 421 -1.30 -34.75 -6.01
N ALA A 422 -0.38 -33.89 -6.46
CA ALA A 422 1.03 -33.98 -6.09
C ALA A 422 1.25 -33.71 -4.59
N LYS A 423 2.33 -34.24 -4.02
CA LYS A 423 2.68 -34.01 -2.61
C LYS A 423 2.92 -32.52 -2.35
N THR A 424 2.57 -32.05 -1.15
CA THR A 424 2.84 -30.69 -0.72
C THR A 424 4.07 -30.65 0.18
N GLU A 425 4.77 -29.52 0.19
CA GLU A 425 5.99 -29.33 0.98
C GLU A 425 6.04 -27.90 1.53
N TYR A 426 6.49 -27.76 2.76
CA TYR A 426 6.79 -26.46 3.35
C TYR A 426 8.19 -26.04 2.94
N ILE A 427 8.32 -24.87 2.31
CA ILE A 427 9.58 -24.33 1.77
C ILE A 427 9.88 -23.01 2.46
N ASP A 428 11.16 -22.73 2.74
CA ASP A 428 11.70 -21.51 3.37
C ASP A 428 10.98 -21.11 4.66
N ASP A 429 11.63 -21.33 5.82
CA ASP A 429 11.14 -21.07 7.19
C ASP A 429 9.96 -21.92 7.71
N GLY A 430 9.25 -22.62 6.83
CA GLY A 430 8.23 -23.59 7.19
C GLY A 430 6.81 -23.01 7.34
N SER A 431 6.61 -21.71 7.14
CA SER A 431 5.31 -21.05 7.31
C SER A 431 4.34 -21.26 6.14
N ASN A 432 4.85 -21.41 4.92
CA ASN A 432 4.05 -21.50 3.69
C ASN A 432 4.13 -22.88 3.05
N LEU A 433 2.96 -23.44 2.70
CA LEU A 433 2.87 -24.73 2.02
C LEU A 433 2.88 -24.54 0.50
N TYR A 434 3.59 -25.40 -0.23
CA TYR A 434 3.68 -25.35 -1.68
C TYR A 434 3.34 -26.71 -2.32
N CYS A 435 2.76 -26.66 -3.52
CA CYS A 435 2.58 -27.81 -4.39
C CYS A 435 3.87 -28.12 -5.15
N THR A 436 4.36 -29.36 -5.02
CA THR A 436 5.58 -29.84 -5.72
C THR A 436 5.32 -30.37 -7.14
N GLY A 437 4.06 -30.37 -7.57
CA GLY A 437 3.66 -30.94 -8.87
C GLY A 437 4.23 -30.15 -10.05
N LEU A 438 5.04 -30.83 -10.87
CA LEU A 438 5.62 -30.26 -12.10
C LEU A 438 4.55 -29.88 -13.13
N ASP A 439 3.50 -30.68 -13.26
CA ASP A 439 2.39 -30.43 -14.21
C ASP A 439 1.15 -29.85 -13.54
N CYS A 440 1.28 -29.20 -12.39
CA CYS A 440 0.13 -28.60 -11.71
C CYS A 440 -0.55 -27.54 -12.60
N PRO A 441 -1.84 -27.71 -12.97
CA PRO A 441 -2.55 -26.75 -13.80
C PRO A 441 -2.56 -25.33 -13.21
N ALA A 442 -2.62 -25.23 -11.88
CA ALA A 442 -2.58 -23.93 -11.18
C ALA A 442 -1.25 -23.17 -11.38
N GLN A 443 -0.16 -23.87 -11.70
CA GLN A 443 1.17 -23.28 -11.90
C GLN A 443 1.57 -23.18 -13.38
N MET A 444 0.81 -23.81 -14.27
CA MET A 444 1.26 -24.06 -15.64
C MET A 444 1.43 -22.77 -16.45
N THR A 445 0.54 -21.80 -16.27
CA THR A 445 0.66 -20.47 -16.90
C THR A 445 2.00 -19.82 -16.56
N ARG A 446 2.37 -19.78 -15.28
CA ARG A 446 3.66 -19.22 -14.85
C ARG A 446 4.87 -20.03 -15.34
N LYS A 447 4.74 -21.36 -15.44
CA LYS A 447 5.81 -22.23 -15.97
C LYS A 447 6.04 -21.98 -17.46
N ILE A 448 4.97 -21.84 -18.24
CA ILE A 448 5.03 -21.49 -19.66
C ILE A 448 5.64 -20.09 -19.82
N GLU A 449 5.23 -19.12 -19.00
CA GLU A 449 5.81 -17.77 -18.99
C GLU A 449 7.32 -17.78 -18.72
N TYR A 450 7.76 -18.52 -17.70
CA TYR A 450 9.18 -18.65 -17.37
C TYR A 450 9.94 -19.38 -18.49
N PHE A 451 9.38 -20.44 -19.05
CA PHE A 451 10.00 -21.17 -20.16
C PHE A 451 10.18 -20.28 -21.40
N ALA A 452 9.20 -19.43 -21.70
CA ALA A 452 9.26 -18.46 -22.79
C ALA A 452 10.17 -17.24 -22.51
N SER A 453 10.62 -17.06 -21.27
CA SER A 453 11.44 -15.91 -20.87
C SER A 453 12.80 -15.87 -21.58
N LYS A 454 13.40 -14.68 -21.59
CA LYS A 454 14.72 -14.44 -22.17
C LYS A 454 15.82 -15.26 -21.50
N GLU A 455 15.64 -15.56 -20.21
CA GLU A 455 16.56 -16.36 -19.41
C GLU A 455 16.45 -17.88 -19.68
N ALA A 456 15.39 -18.32 -20.39
CA ALA A 456 15.15 -19.70 -20.74
C ALA A 456 15.21 -19.92 -22.27
N MET A 457 14.08 -20.05 -22.95
CA MET A 457 14.02 -20.34 -24.39
C MET A 457 13.91 -19.10 -25.29
N ASP A 458 13.80 -17.89 -24.71
CA ASP A 458 13.72 -16.61 -25.42
C ASP A 458 12.66 -16.56 -26.54
N ILE A 459 11.45 -17.03 -26.24
CA ILE A 459 10.35 -17.11 -27.21
C ILE A 459 9.65 -15.75 -27.30
N VAL A 460 10.16 -14.90 -28.19
CA VAL A 460 9.65 -13.54 -28.40
C VAL A 460 8.19 -13.55 -28.85
N GLY A 461 7.32 -12.95 -28.04
CA GLY A 461 5.87 -12.85 -28.31
C GLY A 461 4.99 -13.70 -27.38
N LEU A 462 5.58 -14.65 -26.65
CA LEU A 462 4.89 -15.53 -25.69
C LEU A 462 5.01 -15.02 -24.24
N GLY A 463 4.63 -13.76 -24.00
CA GLY A 463 4.62 -13.16 -22.66
C GLY A 463 3.35 -13.48 -21.85
N GLU A 464 3.28 -13.04 -20.59
CA GLU A 464 2.19 -13.26 -19.63
C GLU A 464 0.78 -13.11 -20.24
N SER A 465 0.52 -12.01 -20.94
CA SER A 465 -0.79 -11.78 -21.58
C SER A 465 -1.13 -12.80 -22.67
N SER A 466 -0.15 -13.20 -23.49
CA SER A 466 -0.34 -14.20 -24.55
C SER A 466 -0.61 -15.58 -23.94
N VAL A 467 0.19 -15.97 -22.95
CA VAL A 467 0.07 -17.26 -22.26
C VAL A 467 -1.29 -17.39 -21.57
N GLN A 468 -1.73 -16.36 -20.85
CA GLN A 468 -3.04 -16.37 -20.20
C GLN A 468 -4.20 -16.54 -21.19
N LYS A 469 -4.17 -15.84 -22.33
CA LYS A 469 -5.23 -15.93 -23.34
C LYS A 469 -5.24 -17.30 -24.03
N LEU A 470 -4.07 -17.81 -24.39
CA LEU A 470 -3.94 -19.15 -24.98
C LEU A 470 -4.40 -20.24 -23.99
N TRP A 471 -4.08 -20.08 -22.71
CA TRP A 471 -4.54 -20.98 -21.64
C TRP A 471 -6.06 -20.94 -21.47
N GLN A 472 -6.67 -19.76 -21.36
CA GLN A 472 -8.13 -19.60 -21.21
C GLN A 472 -8.91 -20.18 -22.39
N LYS A 473 -8.34 -20.11 -23.60
CA LYS A 473 -8.91 -20.68 -24.83
C LYS A 473 -8.55 -22.15 -25.05
N ASN A 474 -7.84 -22.79 -24.11
CA ASN A 474 -7.41 -24.19 -24.15
C ASN A 474 -6.42 -24.54 -25.28
N TYR A 475 -5.73 -23.56 -25.87
CA TYR A 475 -4.63 -23.79 -26.81
C TYR A 475 -3.34 -24.25 -26.11
N LEU A 476 -3.20 -23.94 -24.82
CA LEU A 476 -2.11 -24.42 -23.97
C LEU A 476 -2.70 -25.12 -22.74
N LYS A 477 -2.24 -26.34 -22.46
CA LYS A 477 -2.56 -27.14 -21.27
C LYS A 477 -1.30 -27.69 -20.63
N HIS A 478 -0.28 -27.94 -21.43
CA HIS A 478 1.05 -28.42 -21.05
C HIS A 478 2.13 -27.58 -21.71
N LEU A 479 3.36 -27.71 -21.20
CA LEU A 479 4.51 -26.99 -21.74
C LEU A 479 4.80 -27.34 -23.20
N THR A 480 4.59 -28.60 -23.59
CA THR A 480 4.83 -29.09 -24.95
C THR A 480 3.88 -28.51 -25.99
N ASP A 481 2.69 -28.04 -25.57
CA ASP A 481 1.68 -27.51 -26.47
C ASP A 481 2.15 -26.25 -27.19
N ILE A 482 3.16 -25.55 -26.65
CA ILE A 482 3.83 -24.42 -27.29
C ILE A 482 4.26 -24.81 -28.72
N TYR A 483 4.84 -26.00 -28.89
CA TYR A 483 5.33 -26.47 -30.19
C TYR A 483 4.21 -26.88 -31.16
N HIS A 484 2.98 -27.05 -30.66
CA HIS A 484 1.80 -27.40 -31.46
C HIS A 484 0.95 -26.17 -31.83
N LEU A 485 1.32 -24.96 -31.38
CA LEU A 485 0.59 -23.73 -31.70
C LEU A 485 0.48 -23.46 -33.21
N HIS A 486 1.41 -23.97 -34.02
CA HIS A 486 1.38 -23.85 -35.48
C HIS A 486 0.17 -24.54 -36.12
N GLU A 487 -0.37 -25.58 -35.48
CA GLU A 487 -1.56 -26.30 -35.93
C GLU A 487 -2.83 -25.43 -35.82
N TYR A 488 -2.81 -24.43 -34.93
CA TYR A 488 -3.94 -23.53 -34.66
C TYR A 488 -3.80 -22.15 -35.34
N ARG A 489 -2.88 -21.98 -36.30
CA ARG A 489 -2.57 -20.67 -36.92
C ARG A 489 -3.82 -19.90 -37.35
N GLU A 490 -4.69 -20.52 -38.14
CA GLU A 490 -5.89 -19.86 -38.69
C GLU A 490 -6.89 -19.45 -37.60
N GLU A 491 -7.04 -20.28 -36.57
CA GLU A 491 -7.92 -20.00 -35.42
C GLU A 491 -7.36 -18.85 -34.58
N LEU A 492 -6.04 -18.83 -34.32
CA LEU A 492 -5.37 -17.77 -33.57
C LEU A 492 -5.51 -16.39 -34.24
N ILE A 493 -5.50 -16.35 -35.58
CA ILE A 493 -5.73 -15.13 -36.37
C ILE A 493 -7.19 -14.71 -36.30
N THR A 494 -8.13 -15.65 -36.48
CA THR A 494 -9.57 -15.39 -36.55
C THR A 494 -10.12 -14.93 -35.19
N ASP A 495 -9.72 -15.61 -34.11
CA ASP A 495 -10.14 -15.28 -32.75
C ASP A 495 -9.39 -14.08 -32.16
N GLY A 496 -8.33 -13.62 -32.84
CA GLY A 496 -7.51 -12.49 -32.39
C GLY A 496 -6.86 -12.69 -31.02
N VAL A 497 -6.63 -13.95 -30.62
CA VAL A 497 -6.21 -14.34 -29.25
C VAL A 497 -4.91 -13.65 -28.85
N ILE A 498 -3.92 -13.68 -29.74
CA ILE A 498 -2.59 -13.09 -29.51
C ILE A 498 -2.35 -11.83 -30.34
N GLY A 499 -3.13 -11.60 -31.40
CA GLY A 499 -3.08 -10.41 -32.24
C GLY A 499 -3.46 -10.68 -33.69
N ARG A 500 -3.11 -9.75 -34.57
CA ARG A 500 -3.31 -9.89 -36.03
C ARG A 500 -2.28 -10.83 -36.64
N GLU A 501 -2.54 -11.30 -37.86
CA GLU A 501 -1.72 -12.23 -38.65
C GLU A 501 -0.21 -12.08 -38.45
N LYS A 502 0.35 -10.88 -38.69
CA LYS A 502 1.79 -10.63 -38.55
C LYS A 502 2.36 -10.97 -37.17
N ARG A 503 1.59 -10.77 -36.09
CA ARG A 503 2.01 -11.08 -34.72
C ARG A 503 1.92 -12.57 -34.43
N VAL A 504 0.92 -13.25 -34.99
CA VAL A 504 0.77 -14.71 -34.93
C VAL A 504 1.96 -15.36 -35.64
N ASP A 505 2.27 -14.94 -36.86
CA ASP A 505 3.38 -15.49 -37.66
C ASP A 505 4.73 -15.28 -36.98
N ASN A 506 4.96 -14.10 -36.42
CA ASN A 506 6.21 -13.82 -35.70
C ASN A 506 6.37 -14.69 -34.45
N LEU A 507 5.28 -14.96 -33.72
CA LEU A 507 5.32 -15.87 -32.57
C LEU A 507 5.61 -17.30 -33.03
N LEU A 508 4.91 -17.78 -34.06
CA LEU A 508 5.10 -19.14 -34.58
C LEU A 508 6.50 -19.35 -35.17
N ALA A 509 7.12 -18.30 -35.70
CA ALA A 509 8.50 -18.35 -36.18
C ALA A 509 9.54 -18.30 -35.05
N ALA A 510 9.17 -17.82 -33.86
CA ALA A 510 10.03 -17.74 -32.68
C ALA A 510 9.98 -19.01 -31.80
N ILE A 511 8.98 -19.88 -32.04
CA ILE A 511 8.83 -21.22 -31.44
C ILE A 511 9.55 -22.23 -32.32
#